data_AF-A0A521RU73-F1
#
_entry.id   AF-A0A521RU73-F1
#
_cell.length_a   1.000
_cell.length_b   1.000
_cell.length_c   1.000
_cell.angle_alpha   90.00
_cell.angle_beta   90.00
_cell.angle_gamma   90.00
#
_symmetry.space_group_name_H-M   'P 1'
#
loop_
_entity.id
_entity.type
_entity.pdbx_description
1 polymer ?
#
loop_
_entity_poly.entity_id
_entity_poly.type
_entity_poly.pdbx_seq_one_letter_code
_entity_poly.pdbx_strand_id
1 'polypeptide(L)' 'MKFKRITVNPKQMDGVPCIRGLRIPVATVVGMVADG' A
#
# COMPACT_ATOMS: atom_id res chain seq x y z
N MET A 1 12.00 3.10 -10.16
CA MET A 1 12.14 2.20 -9.00
C MET A 1 10.92 1.30 -8.92
N LYS A 2 11.07 -0.02 -8.76
CA LYS A 2 9.96 -0.98 -8.66
C LYS A 2 9.97 -1.58 -7.26
N PHE A 3 8.93 -1.32 -6.46
CA PHE A 3 8.85 -1.82 -5.10
C PHE A 3 8.43 -3.30 -5.11
N LYS A 4 9.30 -4.20 -4.64
CA LYS A 4 9.04 -5.66 -4.66
C LYS A 4 7.79 -6.10 -3.90
N ARG A 5 7.34 -5.32 -2.91
CA ARG A 5 6.21 -5.66 -2.03
C ARG A 5 5.01 -4.73 -2.19
N ILE A 6 4.96 -3.88 -3.21
CA ILE A 6 3.82 -2.99 -3.44
C ILE A 6 3.14 -3.40 -4.74
N THR A 7 1.82 -3.47 -4.72
CA THR A 7 0.98 -3.73 -5.88
C THR A 7 -0.03 -2.61 -6.06
N VAL A 8 -0.30 -2.25 -7.31
CA VAL A 8 -1.36 -1.32 -7.70
C VAL A 8 -2.37 -2.15 -8.50
N ASN A 9 -3.55 -2.36 -7.94
CA ASN A 9 -4.62 -3.13 -8.58
C ASN A 9 -5.87 -2.24 -8.66
N PRO A 10 -6.30 -1.78 -9.84
CA PRO A 10 -7.48 -0.93 -10.00
C PRO A 10 -8.78 -1.52 -9.43
N LYS A 11 -8.86 -2.85 -9.29
CA LYS A 11 -10.03 -3.56 -8.74
C LYS A 11 -10.03 -3.67 -7.21
N GLN A 12 -9.02 -3.11 -6.55
CA GLN A 12 -8.84 -3.21 -5.10
C GLN A 12 -8.54 -1.82 -4.53
N MET A 13 -9.26 -1.44 -3.46
CA MET A 13 -9.02 -0.20 -2.71
C MET A 13 -8.88 1.03 -3.64
N ASP A 14 -9.82 1.21 -4.57
CA ASP A 14 -9.82 2.31 -5.56
C ASP A 14 -8.52 2.48 -6.37
N GLY A 15 -7.74 1.40 -6.51
CA GLY A 15 -6.47 1.43 -7.22
C GLY A 15 -5.31 2.03 -6.42
N VAL A 16 -5.46 2.25 -5.11
CA VAL A 16 -4.35 2.76 -4.30
C VAL A 16 -3.24 1.72 -4.12
N PRO A 17 -1.97 2.14 -3.98
CA PRO A 17 -0.86 1.24 -3.71
C PRO A 17 -1.07 0.46 -2.41
N CYS A 18 -1.14 -0.87 -2.52
CA CYS A 18 -1.31 -1.78 -1.40
C CYS A 18 -0.06 -2.65 -1.21
N ILE A 19 0.18 -3.08 0.03
CA ILE A 19 1.20 -4.10 0.30
C ILE A 19 0.76 -5.42 -0.34
N ARG A 20 1.64 -6.02 -1.14
CA ARG A 20 1.35 -7.25 -1.90
C ARG A 20 0.95 -8.39 -0.98
N GLY A 21 -0.18 -9.02 -1.28
CA GLY A 21 -0.75 -10.10 -0.46
C GLY A 21 -1.60 -9.59 0.71
N LEU A 22 -1.72 -8.28 0.89
CA LEU A 22 -2.53 -7.64 1.91
C LEU A 22 -3.49 -6.63 1.26
N ARG A 23 -4.58 -6.30 1.96
CA ARG A 23 -5.49 -5.20 1.59
C ARG A 23 -5.23 -3.95 2.43
N ILE A 24 -3.94 -3.69 2.68
CA ILE A 24 -3.47 -2.57 3.50
C ILE A 24 -2.80 -1.55 2.57
N PRO A 25 -3.33 -0.32 2.48
CA PRO A 25 -2.69 0.77 1.73
C PRO A 25 -1.33 1.12 2.30
N VAL A 26 -0.38 1.44 1.42
CA VAL A 26 0.95 1.90 1.82
C VAL A 26 0.86 3.20 2.63
N ALA A 27 -0.07 4.09 2.27
CA ALA A 27 -0.29 5.36 2.98
C ALA A 27 -0.64 5.15 4.46
N THR A 28 -1.45 4.14 4.78
CA THR A 28 -1.82 3.81 6.17
C THR A 28 -0.59 3.46 6.99
N VAL A 29 0.29 2.61 6.45
CA VAL A 29 1.52 2.21 7.16
C VAL A 29 2.48 3.37 7.30
N VAL A 30 2.62 4.20 6.27
CA VAL A 30 3.45 5.41 6.35
C VAL A 30 2.93 6.37 7.42
N GLY A 31 1.61 6.55 7.53
CA GLY A 31 1.01 7.35 8.60
C GLY A 31 1.33 6.82 9.99
N MET A 32 1.10 5.53 10.23
CA MET A 32 1.43 4.91 11.52
C MET A 32 2.90 5.03 11.88
N VAL A 33 3.81 4.88 10.90
CA VAL A 33 5.26 5.05 11.12
C VAL A 33 5.61 6.52 11.39
N ALA A 34 4.91 7.45 10.76
CA ALA A 34 5.11 8.88 10.99
C ALA A 34 4.60 9.32 12.38
N ASP A 35 3.58 8.64 12.92
CA ASP A 35 3.00 8.94 14.23
C ASP A 35 3.94 8.58 15.40
N GLY A 36 4.87 7.63 15.21
CA GLY A 36 5.95 7.30 16.16
C GLY A 36 5.62 6.19 17.16
#